data_AF-A0A1G0M0Q6-F1
#
_entry.id   AF-A0A1G0M0Q6-F1
#
_cell.length_a   1.000
_cell.length_b   1.000
_cell.length_c   1.000
_cell.angle_alpha   90.00
_cell.angle_beta   90.00
_cell.angle_gamma   90.00
#
_symmetry.space_group_name_H-M   'P 1'
#
loop_
_entity.id
_entity.type
_entity.pdbx_description
1 polymer ?
#
loop_
_entity_poly.entity_id
_entity_poly.type
_entity_poly.pdbx_seq_one_letter_code
_entity_poly.pdbx_strand_id
1 'polypeptide(L)'
;MSLCSKTVRIIGLAAFVFLGTISASKYALGAVAPLVSALPSVTDGVSTPVRLATDSSGNIYVTDPRGGGILKYDGAGNLLQKISTLKNVFGIAIAKNGDLLVSQGASVAVINKSTGALLSQFGTFTGSNGIAVDGIGNIYVTDSLNSCVQVFNSTYAPVSTGVAAAGKPANSFGTVGRAIGQFVRPTGISYEKLSNRLAIVDTLAGQIQFYSTTGIYQSSIGSFGSGPLKFTAPQGVAFEYTKDDKTLSRIYIADSFQSTVQVIDAASGAFLSYIGSYGVAGGELVNPGDLLYDRFDQLNNRLFVANGTGALSLYSIDMITGTCGTANNGIFTVAPTTNLCRNGSVANFSGSGPWSWSCAGLNGGASATCSASSPMYLATVNIVSSNGGGGSVTSNPGGINCLGGACSANFAAGSSLTLMARANTGSTFAGWSGACASAGTGDCIVSMTAARSATATFGLIPKARVSGTPFGTIASAYAAINNSGIIEAQAITFIENLILNNGSAVTMKGGYDPAFNARTGYTVIDGTLTVGSGSLVVDQLVIQ
;
A
#
# COMPACT_ATOMS: atom_id res chain seq x y z
N MET A 1 -7.63 -47.50 -24.25
CA MET A 1 -9.10 -47.57 -24.34
C MET A 1 -9.64 -46.28 -23.74
N SER A 2 -10.31 -45.43 -24.54
CA SER A 2 -10.80 -44.13 -24.08
C SER A 2 -11.86 -44.30 -22.97
N LEU A 3 -11.70 -43.55 -21.87
CA LEU A 3 -12.59 -43.54 -20.71
C LEU A 3 -13.98 -42.93 -21.00
N CYS A 4 -14.30 -42.55 -22.25
CA CYS A 4 -15.66 -42.17 -22.66
C CYS A 4 -16.25 -43.09 -23.77
N SER A 5 -15.74 -44.32 -23.97
CA SER A 5 -16.27 -45.26 -24.98
C SER A 5 -16.30 -46.72 -24.48
N LYS A 6 -17.50 -47.26 -24.21
CA LYS A 6 -17.80 -48.71 -24.31
C LYS A 6 -19.26 -48.95 -24.77
N THR A 7 -19.46 -50.00 -25.57
CA THR A 7 -20.67 -50.32 -26.35
C THR A 7 -21.71 -51.17 -25.58
N VAL A 8 -23.02 -50.92 -25.85
CA VAL A 8 -24.24 -51.79 -25.68
C VAL A 8 -24.71 -52.05 -24.22
N ARG A 9 -25.99 -52.15 -23.76
CA ARG A 9 -27.36 -52.53 -24.25
C ARG A 9 -28.45 -51.81 -23.40
N ILE A 10 -29.65 -51.61 -23.96
CA ILE A 10 -30.82 -50.86 -23.43
C ILE A 10 -31.53 -51.58 -22.27
N ILE A 11 -31.86 -50.87 -21.16
CA ILE A 11 -33.12 -51.03 -20.36
C ILE A 11 -33.45 -49.72 -19.58
N GLY A 12 -34.70 -49.23 -19.73
CA GLY A 12 -35.55 -48.68 -18.64
C GLY A 12 -35.37 -47.22 -18.17
N LEU A 13 -36.31 -46.35 -18.54
CA LEU A 13 -36.44 -44.95 -18.09
C LEU A 13 -37.28 -44.87 -16.79
N ALA A 14 -36.84 -44.11 -15.78
CA ALA A 14 -37.68 -43.69 -14.66
C ALA A 14 -37.53 -42.18 -14.44
N ALA A 15 -38.65 -41.45 -14.56
CA ALA A 15 -38.73 -40.01 -14.35
C ALA A 15 -38.97 -39.70 -12.87
N PHE A 16 -38.18 -38.80 -12.29
CA PHE A 16 -38.47 -38.19 -11.00
C PHE A 16 -38.87 -36.73 -11.19
N VAL A 17 -40.08 -36.40 -10.71
CA VAL A 17 -40.60 -35.03 -10.62
C VAL A 17 -40.12 -34.43 -9.30
N PHE A 18 -39.39 -33.32 -9.37
CA PHE A 18 -39.06 -32.52 -8.19
C PHE A 18 -40.05 -31.35 -8.08
N LEU A 19 -40.84 -31.33 -7.01
CA LEU A 19 -41.65 -30.18 -6.60
C LEU A 19 -40.77 -29.29 -5.70
N GLY A 20 -40.36 -28.13 -6.22
CA GLY A 20 -39.67 -27.09 -5.46
C GLY A 20 -40.66 -26.08 -4.90
N THR A 21 -40.63 -25.84 -3.59
CA THR A 21 -41.34 -24.75 -2.93
C THR A 21 -40.67 -23.41 -3.22
N ILE A 22 -41.45 -22.42 -3.69
CA ILE A 22 -41.01 -21.05 -3.91
C ILE A 22 -40.87 -20.36 -2.55
N SER A 23 -39.64 -20.08 -2.13
CA SER A 23 -39.36 -19.18 -1.00
C SER A 23 -39.20 -17.75 -1.53
N ALA A 24 -39.88 -16.80 -0.90
CA ALA A 24 -39.89 -15.40 -1.30
C ALA A 24 -38.48 -14.79 -1.28
N SER A 25 -38.02 -14.34 -2.45
CA SER A 25 -36.73 -13.69 -2.63
C SER A 25 -36.69 -12.35 -1.89
N LYS A 26 -35.76 -12.21 -0.95
CA LYS A 26 -35.15 -10.91 -0.67
C LYS A 26 -34.67 -10.37 -2.02
N TYR A 27 -35.13 -9.19 -2.43
CA TYR A 27 -34.62 -8.49 -3.60
C TYR A 27 -33.12 -8.23 -3.38
N ALA A 28 -32.28 -9.16 -3.82
CA ALA A 28 -30.87 -8.88 -4.02
C ALA A 28 -30.82 -7.83 -5.13
N LEU A 29 -30.27 -6.66 -4.84
CA LEU A 29 -29.96 -5.67 -5.86
C LEU A 29 -29.04 -6.37 -6.87
N GLY A 30 -29.54 -6.62 -8.08
CA GLY A 30 -28.76 -7.25 -9.14
C GLY A 30 -27.50 -6.44 -9.41
N ALA A 31 -26.43 -7.11 -9.85
CA ALA A 31 -25.19 -6.43 -10.19
C ALA A 31 -25.46 -5.40 -11.31
N VAL A 32 -24.77 -4.26 -11.23
CA VAL A 32 -24.83 -3.21 -12.25
C VAL A 32 -23.75 -3.48 -13.29
N ALA A 33 -23.96 -3.00 -14.53
CA ALA A 33 -22.94 -3.04 -15.56
C ALA A 33 -21.62 -2.43 -15.05
N PRO A 34 -20.48 -3.13 -15.21
CA PRO A 34 -19.20 -2.61 -14.75
C PRO A 34 -18.82 -1.33 -15.48
N LEU A 35 -18.16 -0.43 -14.77
CA LEU A 35 -17.33 0.57 -15.43
C LEU A 35 -16.01 -0.10 -15.85
N VAL A 36 -15.67 -0.06 -17.13
CA VAL A 36 -14.49 -0.78 -17.65
C VAL A 36 -13.54 0.20 -18.32
N SER A 37 -12.25 0.06 -18.03
CA SER A 37 -11.19 0.79 -18.71
C SER A 37 -10.10 -0.17 -19.15
N ALA A 38 -9.55 0.06 -20.34
CA ALA A 38 -8.43 -0.72 -20.85
C ALA A 38 -7.14 -0.29 -20.13
N LEU A 39 -6.38 -1.26 -19.66
CA LEU A 39 -5.07 -1.07 -19.08
C LEU A 39 -3.98 -1.47 -20.09
N PRO A 40 -2.72 -1.06 -19.89
CA PRO A 40 -1.61 -1.56 -20.68
C PRO A 40 -1.60 -3.10 -20.70
N SER A 41 -1.54 -3.67 -21.91
CA SER A 41 -1.54 -5.13 -22.08
C SER A 41 -0.18 -5.72 -21.70
N VAL A 42 -0.18 -6.95 -21.18
CA VAL A 42 1.04 -7.71 -20.93
C VAL A 42 1.52 -8.29 -22.24
N THR A 43 2.71 -7.89 -22.67
CA THR A 43 3.33 -8.28 -23.95
C THR A 43 4.69 -8.95 -23.77
N ASP A 44 5.27 -8.88 -22.56
CA ASP A 44 6.58 -9.46 -22.31
C ASP A 44 6.55 -10.99 -22.38
N GLY A 45 7.28 -11.54 -23.34
CA GLY A 45 7.50 -12.97 -23.53
C GLY A 45 6.31 -13.76 -24.07
N VAL A 46 5.11 -13.19 -24.12
CA VAL A 46 3.89 -13.84 -24.63
C VAL A 46 3.79 -13.70 -26.14
N SER A 47 3.40 -14.79 -26.80
CA SER A 47 3.23 -14.85 -28.25
C SER A 47 1.82 -15.25 -28.64
N THR A 48 1.27 -16.30 -28.01
CA THR A 48 0.01 -16.95 -28.41
C THR A 48 -0.74 -17.47 -27.19
N PRO A 49 -1.17 -16.58 -26.29
CA PRO A 49 -1.80 -16.98 -25.05
C PRO A 49 -3.13 -17.68 -25.34
N VAL A 50 -3.39 -18.80 -24.67
CA VAL A 50 -4.62 -19.60 -24.88
C VAL A 50 -5.46 -19.69 -23.62
N ARG A 51 -4.89 -20.12 -22.50
CA ARG A 51 -5.59 -20.37 -21.22
C ARG A 51 -4.80 -19.80 -20.06
N LEU A 52 -5.52 -19.40 -19.01
CA LEU A 52 -4.96 -18.75 -17.82
C LEU A 52 -5.32 -19.55 -16.55
N ALA A 53 -4.44 -19.55 -15.56
CA ALA A 53 -4.73 -20.01 -14.21
C ALA A 53 -4.00 -19.14 -13.17
N THR A 54 -4.51 -19.10 -11.94
CA THR A 54 -3.85 -18.41 -10.83
C THR A 54 -3.56 -19.34 -9.67
N ASP A 55 -2.43 -19.12 -9.01
CA ASP A 55 -2.15 -19.73 -7.71
C ASP A 55 -2.63 -18.84 -6.56
N SER A 56 -2.60 -19.39 -5.35
CA SER A 56 -3.03 -18.69 -4.12
C SER A 56 -2.18 -17.49 -3.75
N SER A 57 -1.02 -17.30 -4.40
CA SER A 57 -0.14 -16.15 -4.22
C SER A 57 -0.44 -15.03 -5.23
N GLY A 58 -1.40 -15.23 -6.14
CA GLY A 58 -1.73 -14.27 -7.19
C GLY A 58 -0.79 -14.32 -8.40
N ASN A 59 0.05 -15.35 -8.55
CA ASN A 59 0.81 -15.53 -9.79
C ASN A 59 -0.12 -16.04 -10.88
N ILE A 60 0.07 -15.52 -12.10
CA ILE A 60 -0.73 -15.86 -13.27
C ILE A 60 0.10 -16.78 -14.17
N TYR A 61 -0.45 -17.93 -14.51
CA TYR A 61 0.17 -18.90 -15.43
C TYR A 61 -0.60 -18.91 -16.74
N VAL A 62 0.12 -18.80 -17.84
CA VAL A 62 -0.43 -18.68 -19.19
C VAL A 62 0.17 -19.75 -20.08
N THR A 63 -0.68 -20.55 -20.72
CA THR A 63 -0.21 -21.44 -21.78
C THR A 63 0.01 -20.65 -23.05
N ASP A 64 1.21 -20.75 -23.60
CA ASP A 64 1.65 -20.10 -24.82
C ASP A 64 2.28 -21.15 -25.78
N PRO A 65 1.46 -21.96 -26.46
CA PRO A 65 1.94 -23.11 -27.24
C PRO A 65 2.90 -22.74 -28.37
N ARG A 66 2.73 -21.60 -29.07
CA ARG A 66 3.71 -21.19 -30.10
C ARG A 66 4.92 -20.46 -29.50
N GLY A 67 4.78 -19.90 -28.30
CA GLY A 67 5.90 -19.38 -27.49
C GLY A 67 6.72 -20.45 -26.78
N GLY A 68 6.34 -21.72 -26.85
CA GLY A 68 7.14 -22.87 -26.40
C GLY A 68 6.85 -23.36 -24.98
N GLY A 69 5.70 -23.02 -24.38
CA GLY A 69 5.27 -23.64 -23.13
C GLY A 69 4.35 -22.77 -22.29
N ILE A 70 4.79 -22.47 -21.06
CA ILE A 70 3.99 -21.78 -20.04
C ILE A 70 4.77 -20.56 -19.55
N LEU A 71 4.08 -19.44 -19.41
CA LEU A 71 4.62 -18.20 -18.87
C LEU A 71 4.02 -17.97 -17.50
N LYS A 72 4.84 -17.57 -16.54
CA LYS A 72 4.42 -17.18 -15.19
C LYS A 72 4.64 -15.69 -15.02
N TYR A 73 3.60 -14.98 -14.63
CA TYR A 73 3.62 -13.57 -14.30
C TYR A 73 3.30 -13.36 -12.81
N ASP A 74 3.76 -12.25 -12.24
CA ASP A 74 3.18 -11.74 -11.00
C ASP A 74 1.78 -11.14 -11.27
N GLY A 75 1.08 -10.73 -10.21
CA GLY A 75 -0.20 -10.05 -10.37
C GLY A 75 -0.09 -8.80 -11.25
N ALA A 76 0.98 -8.02 -11.11
CA ALA A 76 1.20 -6.80 -11.90
C ALA A 76 1.40 -7.05 -13.41
N GLY A 77 1.63 -8.30 -13.83
CA GLY A 77 1.86 -8.67 -15.22
C GLY A 77 3.34 -8.68 -15.61
N ASN A 78 4.26 -8.62 -14.66
CA ASN A 78 5.69 -8.77 -14.92
C ASN A 78 6.05 -10.25 -15.06
N LEU A 79 6.85 -10.59 -16.08
CA LEU A 79 7.25 -11.96 -16.32
C LEU A 79 8.23 -12.44 -15.23
N LEU A 80 7.85 -13.50 -14.52
CA LEU A 80 8.66 -14.13 -13.48
C LEU A 80 9.43 -15.35 -13.99
N GLN A 81 8.83 -16.15 -14.87
CA GLN A 81 9.42 -17.40 -15.31
C GLN A 81 8.85 -17.87 -16.66
N LYS A 82 9.70 -18.50 -17.47
CA LYS A 82 9.29 -19.29 -18.64
C LYS A 82 9.50 -20.78 -18.33
N ILE A 83 8.48 -21.59 -18.51
CA ILE A 83 8.52 -23.05 -18.32
C ILE A 83 8.34 -23.68 -19.69
N SER A 84 9.43 -24.22 -20.25
CA SER A 84 9.41 -24.88 -21.55
C SER A 84 8.76 -26.25 -21.48
N THR A 85 7.95 -26.59 -22.47
CA THR A 85 7.29 -27.90 -22.55
C THR A 85 7.61 -28.59 -23.88
N LEU A 86 7.84 -29.90 -23.84
CA LEU A 86 8.18 -30.69 -25.04
C LEU A 86 7.01 -30.88 -26.01
N LYS A 87 5.77 -30.76 -25.52
CA LYS A 87 4.53 -30.86 -26.30
C LYS A 87 3.76 -29.56 -26.22
N ASN A 88 2.93 -29.30 -27.22
CA ASN A 88 1.98 -28.20 -27.20
C ASN A 88 1.04 -28.33 -25.99
N VAL A 89 0.80 -27.19 -25.35
CA VAL A 89 -0.02 -27.06 -24.14
C VAL A 89 -1.26 -26.24 -24.43
N PHE A 90 -2.39 -26.64 -23.83
CA PHE A 90 -3.70 -26.00 -24.03
C PHE A 90 -4.32 -25.53 -22.71
N GLY A 91 -5.22 -26.30 -22.08
CA GLY A 91 -5.75 -25.96 -20.76
C GLY A 91 -4.70 -26.02 -19.67
N ILE A 92 -4.87 -25.17 -18.65
CA ILE A 92 -4.03 -25.11 -17.47
C ILE A 92 -4.89 -24.97 -16.21
N ALA A 93 -4.48 -25.63 -15.13
CA ALA A 93 -5.03 -25.43 -13.80
C ALA A 93 -3.95 -25.65 -12.73
N ILE A 94 -4.20 -25.18 -11.51
CA ILE A 94 -3.33 -25.43 -10.37
C ILE A 94 -3.91 -26.57 -9.53
N ALA A 95 -3.15 -27.65 -9.38
CA ALA A 95 -3.50 -28.75 -8.50
C ALA A 95 -3.48 -28.30 -7.02
N LYS A 96 -4.17 -29.05 -6.16
CA LYS A 96 -4.24 -28.75 -4.72
C LYS A 96 -2.88 -28.72 -4.02
N ASN A 97 -1.91 -29.50 -4.51
CA ASN A 97 -0.54 -29.50 -4.03
C ASN A 97 0.32 -28.35 -4.60
N GLY A 98 -0.23 -27.55 -5.53
CA GLY A 98 0.43 -26.41 -6.16
C GLY A 98 1.11 -26.72 -7.49
N ASP A 99 1.11 -27.95 -7.98
CA ASP A 99 1.66 -28.28 -9.30
C ASP A 99 0.75 -27.80 -10.44
N LEU A 100 1.33 -27.62 -11.63
CA LEU A 100 0.59 -27.25 -12.83
C LEU A 100 0.00 -28.50 -13.50
N LEU A 101 -1.29 -28.45 -13.83
CA LEU A 101 -1.97 -29.44 -14.65
C LEU A 101 -2.16 -28.86 -16.03
N VAL A 102 -1.69 -29.55 -17.07
CA VAL A 102 -1.65 -28.99 -18.42
C VAL A 102 -2.09 -30.00 -19.46
N SER A 103 -3.09 -29.64 -20.26
CA SER A 103 -3.62 -30.48 -21.34
C SER A 103 -2.66 -30.55 -22.52
N GLN A 104 -2.41 -31.76 -23.03
CA GLN A 104 -1.52 -32.05 -24.17
C GLN A 104 -2.22 -32.89 -25.25
N GLY A 105 -3.53 -32.64 -25.45
CA GLY A 105 -4.38 -33.32 -26.44
C GLY A 105 -4.82 -34.73 -26.01
N ALA A 106 -3.88 -35.66 -25.82
CA ALA A 106 -4.19 -37.06 -25.49
C ALA A 106 -4.07 -37.40 -23.98
N SER A 107 -3.45 -36.51 -23.21
CA SER A 107 -3.13 -36.68 -21.78
C SER A 107 -3.10 -35.33 -21.07
N VAL A 108 -3.16 -35.35 -19.74
CA VAL A 108 -2.81 -34.20 -18.91
C VAL A 108 -1.44 -34.44 -18.29
N ALA A 109 -0.55 -33.46 -18.40
CA ALA A 109 0.76 -33.45 -17.77
C ALA A 109 0.70 -32.76 -16.40
N VAL A 110 1.42 -33.32 -15.43
CA VAL A 110 1.68 -32.71 -14.13
C VAL A 110 3.09 -32.15 -14.14
N ILE A 111 3.21 -30.83 -13.98
CA ILE A 111 4.46 -30.10 -14.09
C ILE A 111 4.74 -29.41 -12.77
N ASN A 112 5.95 -29.57 -12.25
CA ASN A 112 6.38 -28.85 -11.06
C ASN A 112 6.46 -27.35 -11.36
N LYS A 113 5.67 -26.53 -10.66
CA LYS A 113 5.55 -25.09 -10.96
C LYS A 113 6.86 -24.31 -10.80
N SER A 114 7.80 -24.79 -9.99
CA SER A 114 9.03 -24.07 -9.68
C SER A 114 10.16 -24.44 -10.63
N THR A 115 10.31 -25.73 -10.94
CA THR A 115 11.41 -26.23 -11.78
C THR A 115 11.01 -26.40 -13.25
N GLY A 116 9.71 -26.47 -13.56
CA GLY A 116 9.22 -26.79 -14.89
C GLY A 116 9.37 -28.28 -15.26
N ALA A 117 9.83 -29.12 -14.34
CA ALA A 117 10.01 -30.54 -14.61
C ALA A 117 8.66 -31.25 -14.79
N LEU A 118 8.56 -32.12 -15.79
CA LEU A 118 7.47 -33.08 -15.93
C LEU A 118 7.56 -34.11 -14.80
N LEU A 119 6.53 -34.17 -13.95
CA LEU A 119 6.46 -35.10 -12.83
C LEU A 119 5.75 -36.40 -13.22
N SER A 120 4.61 -36.28 -13.89
CA SER A 120 3.79 -37.42 -14.31
C SER A 120 2.83 -37.01 -15.42
N GLN A 121 2.12 -38.00 -15.98
CA GLN A 121 1.02 -37.81 -16.91
C GLN A 121 -0.12 -38.73 -16.53
N PHE A 122 -1.36 -38.30 -16.75
CA PHE A 122 -2.54 -39.10 -16.46
C PHE A 122 -3.67 -38.88 -17.47
N GLY A 123 -4.65 -39.78 -17.38
CA GLY A 123 -5.84 -39.79 -18.23
C GLY A 123 -5.55 -40.26 -19.66
N THR A 124 -6.63 -40.53 -20.38
CA THR A 124 -6.58 -40.86 -21.81
C THR A 124 -7.74 -40.14 -22.48
N PHE A 125 -7.39 -39.19 -23.35
CA PHE A 125 -8.33 -38.27 -23.96
C PHE A 125 -8.26 -38.36 -25.48
N THR A 126 -9.36 -38.01 -26.15
CA THR A 126 -9.36 -37.80 -27.60
C THR A 126 -8.93 -36.37 -27.93
N GLY A 127 -9.31 -35.40 -27.07
CA GLY A 127 -8.87 -34.01 -27.16
C GLY A 127 -9.07 -33.29 -25.84
N SER A 128 -8.20 -33.56 -24.86
CA SER A 128 -8.15 -32.82 -23.59
C SER A 128 -7.97 -31.32 -23.87
N ASN A 129 -8.83 -30.48 -23.31
CA ASN A 129 -8.79 -29.04 -23.52
C ASN A 129 -8.74 -28.31 -22.17
N GLY A 130 -9.83 -27.74 -21.68
CA GLY A 130 -9.91 -27.08 -20.39
C GLY A 130 -9.76 -28.02 -19.20
N ILE A 131 -9.19 -27.50 -18.11
CA ILE A 131 -9.01 -28.20 -16.84
C ILE A 131 -9.53 -27.29 -15.73
N ALA A 132 -10.29 -27.83 -14.79
CA ALA A 132 -10.67 -27.16 -13.55
C ALA A 132 -10.38 -28.06 -12.34
N VAL A 133 -10.14 -27.44 -11.18
CA VAL A 133 -9.92 -28.13 -9.91
C VAL A 133 -10.92 -27.59 -8.89
N ASP A 134 -11.65 -28.47 -8.21
CA ASP A 134 -12.60 -28.07 -7.16
C ASP A 134 -11.93 -27.83 -5.79
N GLY A 135 -12.70 -27.37 -4.81
CA GLY A 135 -12.20 -27.06 -3.46
C GLY A 135 -11.62 -28.25 -2.69
N ILE A 136 -11.98 -29.50 -3.04
CA ILE A 136 -11.43 -30.70 -2.40
C ILE A 136 -10.24 -31.28 -3.15
N GLY A 137 -10.03 -30.87 -4.41
CA GLY A 137 -8.89 -31.20 -5.23
C GLY A 137 -9.20 -32.20 -6.35
N ASN A 138 -10.48 -32.46 -6.66
CA ASN A 138 -10.82 -33.22 -7.85
C ASN A 138 -10.56 -32.39 -9.10
N ILE A 139 -10.17 -33.07 -10.16
CA ILE A 139 -9.73 -32.53 -11.43
C ILE A 139 -10.75 -32.91 -12.49
N TYR A 140 -11.24 -31.91 -13.22
CA TYR A 140 -12.25 -32.04 -14.26
C TYR A 140 -11.63 -31.60 -15.58
N VAL A 141 -11.65 -32.48 -16.58
CA VAL A 141 -11.00 -32.24 -17.87
C VAL A 141 -12.02 -32.40 -18.98
N THR A 142 -12.18 -31.37 -19.82
CA THR A 142 -13.03 -31.48 -21.02
C THR A 142 -12.32 -32.32 -22.08
N ASP A 143 -12.97 -33.40 -22.53
CA ASP A 143 -12.52 -34.20 -23.67
C ASP A 143 -13.32 -33.73 -24.91
N SER A 144 -12.86 -32.63 -25.51
CA SER A 144 -13.62 -31.86 -26.51
C SER A 144 -14.06 -32.68 -27.72
N LEU A 145 -13.24 -33.65 -28.13
CA LEU A 145 -13.50 -34.51 -29.29
C LEU A 145 -14.33 -35.76 -28.94
N ASN A 146 -14.71 -35.92 -27.68
CA ASN A 146 -15.47 -37.04 -27.15
C ASN A 146 -16.76 -36.62 -26.44
N SER A 147 -17.04 -35.30 -26.45
CA SER A 147 -18.23 -34.66 -25.90
C SER A 147 -18.54 -35.08 -24.45
N CYS A 148 -17.50 -35.15 -23.61
CA CYS A 148 -17.61 -35.50 -22.19
C CYS A 148 -16.65 -34.67 -21.33
N VAL A 149 -16.86 -34.70 -20.02
CA VAL A 149 -15.91 -34.29 -19.00
C VAL A 149 -15.47 -35.53 -18.23
N GLN A 150 -14.16 -35.76 -18.12
CA GLN A 150 -13.60 -36.84 -17.29
C GLN A 150 -13.15 -36.29 -15.93
N VAL A 151 -13.33 -37.09 -14.88
CA VAL A 151 -13.08 -36.69 -13.49
C VAL A 151 -12.02 -37.58 -12.84
N PHE A 152 -11.08 -36.92 -12.15
CA PHE A 152 -9.98 -37.53 -11.41
C PHE A 152 -9.88 -36.92 -10.01
N ASN A 153 -9.30 -37.62 -9.04
CA ASN A 153 -9.05 -37.08 -7.71
C ASN A 153 -7.70 -36.35 -7.66
N SER A 154 -7.36 -35.87 -6.47
CA SER A 154 -6.07 -35.21 -6.21
C SER A 154 -4.85 -36.11 -6.34
N THR A 155 -5.01 -37.43 -6.43
CA THR A 155 -3.95 -38.40 -6.72
C THR A 155 -3.95 -38.85 -8.19
N TYR A 156 -4.68 -38.14 -9.05
CA TYR A 156 -4.82 -38.39 -10.50
C TYR A 156 -5.53 -39.71 -10.86
N ALA A 157 -6.14 -40.37 -9.88
CA ALA A 157 -6.92 -41.57 -10.12
C ALA A 157 -8.35 -41.21 -10.58
N PRO A 158 -8.96 -41.97 -11.50
CA PRO A 158 -10.34 -41.76 -11.93
C PRO A 158 -11.34 -41.76 -10.75
N VAL A 159 -12.29 -40.82 -10.75
CA VAL A 159 -13.34 -40.71 -9.72
C VAL A 159 -14.70 -40.99 -10.34
N SER A 160 -15.43 -41.96 -9.82
CA SER A 160 -16.80 -42.24 -10.27
C SER A 160 -17.72 -41.06 -9.96
N THR A 161 -18.39 -40.56 -10.99
CA THR A 161 -19.49 -39.59 -10.90
C THR A 161 -20.83 -40.30 -10.89
N GLY A 162 -21.83 -39.73 -10.23
CA GLY A 162 -23.16 -40.34 -10.07
C GLY A 162 -24.02 -40.40 -11.34
N VAL A 163 -23.48 -39.99 -12.50
CA VAL A 163 -24.22 -39.83 -13.76
C VAL A 163 -23.56 -40.64 -14.88
N ALA A 164 -23.66 -41.96 -14.80
CA ALA A 164 -23.31 -42.82 -15.93
C ALA A 164 -24.43 -42.72 -16.99
N ALA A 165 -24.18 -42.03 -18.10
CA ALA A 165 -25.01 -42.16 -19.30
C ALA A 165 -24.71 -43.51 -19.99
N ALA A 166 -25.70 -44.11 -20.65
CA ALA A 166 -25.53 -45.40 -21.32
C ALA A 166 -24.33 -45.36 -22.30
N GLY A 167 -23.35 -46.24 -22.10
CA GLY A 167 -22.13 -46.35 -22.92
C GLY A 167 -20.95 -45.44 -22.52
N LYS A 168 -21.01 -44.78 -21.36
CA LYS A 168 -19.93 -43.91 -20.83
C LYS A 168 -19.31 -44.41 -19.51
N PRO A 169 -17.98 -44.25 -19.40
CA PRO A 169 -17.19 -44.01 -18.20
C PRO A 169 -17.96 -43.67 -16.92
N ALA A 170 -17.96 -44.52 -15.87
CA ALA A 170 -18.53 -44.13 -14.57
C ALA A 170 -17.83 -42.89 -13.97
N ASN A 171 -16.60 -42.60 -14.38
CA ASN A 171 -15.80 -41.43 -14.00
C ASN A 171 -15.90 -40.24 -14.96
N SER A 172 -16.98 -40.18 -15.75
CA SER A 172 -17.21 -39.12 -16.73
C SER A 172 -18.69 -38.77 -16.83
N PHE A 173 -18.99 -37.56 -17.29
CA PHE A 173 -20.36 -37.15 -17.61
C PHE A 173 -20.42 -36.39 -18.94
N GLY A 174 -21.62 -36.33 -19.50
CA GLY A 174 -21.89 -35.75 -20.82
C GLY A 174 -21.88 -36.77 -21.96
N THR A 175 -22.69 -36.50 -22.97
CA THR A 175 -22.75 -37.24 -24.23
C THR A 175 -22.84 -36.28 -25.40
N VAL A 176 -22.52 -36.74 -26.61
CA VAL A 176 -22.70 -35.93 -27.81
C VAL A 176 -24.17 -35.53 -28.00
N GLY A 177 -24.43 -34.25 -28.26
CA GLY A 177 -25.75 -33.75 -28.63
C GLY A 177 -26.05 -32.36 -28.08
N ARG A 178 -27.32 -31.97 -28.13
CA ARG A 178 -27.82 -30.65 -27.72
C ARG A 178 -28.94 -30.71 -26.68
N ALA A 179 -29.34 -31.90 -26.24
CA ALA A 179 -30.30 -32.02 -25.15
C ALA A 179 -29.67 -31.59 -23.82
N ILE A 180 -30.51 -31.40 -22.79
CA ILE A 180 -30.05 -31.13 -21.44
C ILE A 180 -29.02 -32.18 -21.01
N GLY A 181 -27.87 -31.74 -20.50
CA GLY A 181 -26.81 -32.66 -20.08
C GLY A 181 -25.86 -33.12 -21.21
N GLN A 182 -26.10 -32.73 -22.47
CA GLN A 182 -25.30 -33.13 -23.62
C GLN A 182 -24.37 -32.00 -24.08
N PHE A 183 -23.26 -32.39 -24.71
CA PHE A 183 -22.28 -31.46 -25.25
C PHE A 183 -22.10 -31.63 -26.76
N VAL A 184 -21.92 -30.52 -27.48
CA VAL A 184 -21.50 -30.55 -28.88
C VAL A 184 -19.98 -30.50 -28.96
N ARG A 185 -19.35 -29.49 -28.34
CA ARG A 185 -17.90 -29.37 -28.21
C ARG A 185 -17.54 -28.63 -26.93
N PRO A 186 -17.38 -29.33 -25.80
CA PRO A 186 -16.98 -28.71 -24.53
C PRO A 186 -15.50 -28.34 -24.61
N THR A 187 -15.13 -27.07 -24.45
CA THR A 187 -13.75 -26.58 -24.59
C THR A 187 -13.22 -26.02 -23.27
N GLY A 188 -13.84 -24.98 -22.74
CA GLY A 188 -13.51 -24.35 -21.47
C GLY A 188 -14.24 -24.98 -20.29
N ILE A 189 -13.64 -24.90 -19.11
CA ILE A 189 -14.26 -25.30 -17.85
C ILE A 189 -13.70 -24.45 -16.71
N SER A 190 -14.57 -23.96 -15.83
CA SER A 190 -14.18 -23.21 -14.63
C SER A 190 -14.96 -23.67 -13.42
N TYR A 191 -14.35 -23.60 -12.23
CA TYR A 191 -14.99 -23.94 -10.97
C TYR A 191 -15.53 -22.68 -10.28
N GLU A 192 -16.81 -22.70 -9.93
CA GLU A 192 -17.50 -21.67 -9.16
C GLU A 192 -17.59 -22.13 -7.70
N LYS A 193 -16.79 -21.51 -6.83
CA LYS A 193 -16.54 -21.98 -5.46
C LYS A 193 -17.72 -21.82 -4.50
N LEU A 194 -18.62 -20.86 -4.70
CA LEU A 194 -19.67 -20.55 -3.72
C LEU A 194 -20.83 -21.54 -3.80
N SER A 195 -21.24 -21.89 -5.01
CA SER A 195 -22.31 -22.88 -5.25
C SER A 195 -21.75 -24.29 -5.46
N ASN A 196 -20.43 -24.45 -5.37
CA ASN A 196 -19.71 -25.71 -5.60
C ASN A 196 -20.09 -26.39 -6.93
N ARG A 197 -19.98 -25.64 -8.02
CA ARG A 197 -20.41 -26.07 -9.37
C ARG A 197 -19.35 -25.78 -10.42
N LEU A 198 -19.47 -26.47 -11.55
CA LEU A 198 -18.62 -26.33 -12.73
C LEU A 198 -19.39 -25.57 -13.80
N ALA A 199 -18.75 -24.61 -14.46
CA ALA A 199 -19.26 -24.01 -15.69
C ALA A 199 -18.46 -24.56 -16.86
N ILE A 200 -19.13 -25.28 -17.77
CA ILE A 200 -18.55 -25.87 -18.96
C ILE A 200 -18.97 -25.04 -20.17
N VAL A 201 -17.97 -24.55 -20.90
CA VAL A 201 -18.17 -23.81 -22.14
C VAL A 201 -18.34 -24.82 -23.28
N ASP A 202 -19.56 -24.96 -23.79
CA ASP A 202 -19.87 -25.74 -24.98
C ASP A 202 -19.85 -24.83 -26.22
N THR A 203 -18.68 -24.72 -26.82
CA THR A 203 -18.39 -23.76 -27.90
C THR A 203 -19.34 -23.90 -29.08
N LEU A 204 -19.61 -25.13 -29.53
CA LEU A 204 -20.45 -25.34 -30.73
C LEU A 204 -21.94 -25.35 -30.42
N ALA A 205 -22.33 -25.44 -29.14
CA ALA A 205 -23.71 -25.17 -28.73
C ALA A 205 -23.98 -23.69 -28.49
N GLY A 206 -22.92 -22.86 -28.35
CA GLY A 206 -23.03 -21.46 -27.94
C GLY A 206 -23.60 -21.33 -26.52
N GLN A 207 -23.25 -22.27 -25.63
CA GLN A 207 -23.80 -22.32 -24.26
C GLN A 207 -22.71 -22.50 -23.22
N ILE A 208 -22.97 -21.93 -22.04
CA ILE A 208 -22.22 -22.23 -20.82
C ILE A 208 -23.15 -23.03 -19.93
N GLN A 209 -22.83 -24.30 -19.72
CA GLN A 209 -23.65 -25.21 -18.92
C GLN A 209 -23.07 -25.38 -17.51
N PHE A 210 -23.92 -25.29 -16.50
CA PHE A 210 -23.55 -25.44 -15.10
C PHE A 210 -23.88 -26.85 -14.61
N TYR A 211 -22.92 -27.49 -13.93
CA TYR A 211 -23.05 -28.83 -13.37
C TYR A 211 -22.60 -28.85 -11.92
N SER A 212 -23.21 -29.71 -11.10
CA SER A 212 -22.61 -30.05 -9.81
C SER A 212 -21.23 -30.70 -10.00
N THR A 213 -20.41 -30.67 -8.96
CA THR A 213 -19.15 -31.44 -8.91
C THR A 213 -19.35 -32.96 -9.01
N THR A 214 -20.58 -33.45 -8.87
CA THR A 214 -20.94 -34.86 -9.09
C THR A 214 -21.38 -35.17 -10.53
N GLY A 215 -21.36 -34.19 -11.44
CA GLY A 215 -21.68 -34.37 -12.85
C GLY A 215 -23.17 -34.24 -13.20
N ILE A 216 -23.99 -33.66 -12.32
CA ILE A 216 -25.43 -33.44 -12.56
C ILE A 216 -25.64 -32.05 -13.16
N TYR A 217 -26.32 -31.98 -14.31
CA TYR A 217 -26.69 -30.71 -14.93
C TYR A 217 -27.59 -29.87 -14.00
N GLN A 218 -27.33 -28.57 -13.91
CA GLN A 218 -28.08 -27.63 -13.09
C GLN A 218 -28.81 -26.58 -13.93
N SER A 219 -28.09 -25.88 -14.81
CA SER A 219 -28.63 -24.81 -15.64
C SER A 219 -27.72 -24.51 -16.83
N SER A 220 -28.14 -23.64 -17.74
CA SER A 220 -27.27 -23.11 -18.78
C SER A 220 -27.53 -21.63 -19.04
N ILE A 221 -26.53 -20.97 -19.60
CA ILE A 221 -26.62 -19.60 -20.10
C ILE A 221 -26.34 -19.61 -21.59
N GLY A 222 -27.22 -18.92 -22.30
CA GLY A 222 -27.06 -18.54 -23.68
C GLY A 222 -27.51 -19.56 -24.70
N SER A 223 -27.30 -19.20 -25.97
CA SER A 223 -27.63 -20.02 -27.14
C SER A 223 -26.76 -19.60 -28.32
N PHE A 224 -26.66 -20.45 -29.35
CA PHE A 224 -25.90 -20.13 -30.55
C PHE A 224 -26.41 -18.86 -31.24
N GLY A 225 -25.51 -17.92 -31.56
CA GLY A 225 -25.81 -16.71 -32.33
C GLY A 225 -25.00 -15.49 -31.90
N SER A 226 -25.50 -14.31 -32.23
CA SER A 226 -24.89 -13.02 -31.90
C SER A 226 -25.82 -12.12 -31.07
N GLY A 227 -25.24 -11.28 -30.22
CA GLY A 227 -25.97 -10.36 -29.34
C GLY A 227 -26.05 -10.82 -27.88
N PRO A 228 -26.83 -10.13 -27.03
CA PRO A 228 -26.88 -10.40 -25.59
C PRO A 228 -27.28 -11.85 -25.29
N LEU A 229 -26.48 -12.54 -24.47
CA LEU A 229 -26.63 -13.95 -24.12
C LEU A 229 -26.63 -14.89 -25.33
N LYS A 230 -26.09 -14.47 -26.48
CA LYS A 230 -25.90 -15.33 -27.66
C LYS A 230 -24.43 -15.44 -27.99
N PHE A 231 -23.97 -16.66 -28.18
CA PHE A 231 -22.56 -16.97 -28.35
C PHE A 231 -22.32 -17.76 -29.64
N THR A 232 -21.32 -17.37 -30.43
CA THR A 232 -20.95 -18.04 -31.68
C THR A 232 -19.79 -19.00 -31.46
N ALA A 233 -18.77 -18.56 -30.71
CA ALA A 233 -17.66 -19.43 -30.30
C ALA A 233 -17.14 -19.04 -28.91
N PRO A 234 -17.93 -19.23 -27.84
CA PRO A 234 -17.46 -18.98 -26.49
C PRO A 234 -16.30 -19.92 -26.17
N GLN A 235 -15.27 -19.40 -25.51
CA GLN A 235 -14.06 -20.17 -25.18
C GLN A 235 -13.76 -20.23 -23.69
N GLY A 236 -14.03 -19.16 -22.94
CA GLY A 236 -13.68 -19.08 -21.53
C GLY A 236 -14.81 -18.47 -20.70
N VAL A 237 -14.79 -18.76 -19.40
CA VAL A 237 -15.72 -18.21 -18.42
C VAL A 237 -14.99 -17.90 -17.11
N ALA A 238 -15.18 -16.71 -16.56
CA ALA A 238 -14.62 -16.30 -15.28
C ALA A 238 -15.70 -15.75 -14.33
N PHE A 239 -15.39 -15.78 -13.05
CA PHE A 239 -16.28 -15.40 -11.96
C PHE A 239 -15.67 -14.27 -11.15
N GLU A 240 -16.45 -13.22 -10.93
CA GLU A 240 -16.11 -12.19 -9.95
C GLU A 240 -16.91 -12.37 -8.67
N TYR A 241 -16.19 -12.20 -7.56
CA TYR A 241 -16.73 -12.26 -6.22
C TYR A 241 -16.62 -10.91 -5.54
N THR A 242 -17.50 -10.65 -4.57
CA THR A 242 -17.33 -9.53 -3.64
C THR A 242 -16.02 -9.67 -2.88
N LYS A 243 -15.46 -8.55 -2.39
CA LYS A 243 -14.14 -8.53 -1.69
C LYS A 243 -14.06 -9.44 -0.47
N ASP A 244 -15.18 -9.73 0.18
CA ASP A 244 -15.25 -10.68 1.29
C ASP A 244 -15.31 -12.14 0.84
N ASP A 245 -15.27 -12.38 -0.48
CA ASP A 245 -15.32 -13.67 -1.14
C ASP A 245 -16.62 -14.46 -0.89
N LYS A 246 -17.71 -13.79 -0.46
CA LYS A 246 -18.97 -14.44 -0.04
C LYS A 246 -20.10 -14.39 -1.06
N THR A 247 -20.03 -13.48 -2.03
CA THR A 247 -21.09 -13.32 -3.03
C THR A 247 -20.47 -13.38 -4.42
N LEU A 248 -21.11 -14.12 -5.33
CA LEU A 248 -20.78 -14.10 -6.76
C LEU A 248 -21.53 -12.91 -7.38
N SER A 249 -20.81 -11.95 -7.94
CA SER A 249 -21.38 -10.71 -8.48
C SER A 249 -21.62 -10.79 -9.97
N ARG A 250 -20.59 -11.14 -10.74
CA ARG A 250 -20.67 -11.15 -12.22
C ARG A 250 -20.02 -12.39 -12.80
N ILE A 251 -20.52 -12.79 -13.97
CA ILE A 251 -19.96 -13.84 -14.81
C ILE A 251 -19.47 -13.17 -16.10
N TYR A 252 -18.25 -13.50 -16.50
CA TYR A 252 -17.65 -13.01 -17.73
C TYR A 252 -17.49 -14.17 -18.70
N ILE A 253 -17.82 -13.96 -19.98
CA ILE A 253 -17.74 -15.00 -21.01
C ILE A 253 -17.05 -14.42 -22.24
N ALA A 254 -15.86 -14.93 -22.58
CA ALA A 254 -15.18 -14.56 -23.82
C ALA A 254 -15.73 -15.36 -25.00
N ASP A 255 -16.10 -14.65 -26.05
CA ASP A 255 -16.45 -15.22 -27.35
C ASP A 255 -15.36 -14.90 -28.37
N SER A 256 -14.65 -15.95 -28.78
CA SER A 256 -13.53 -15.84 -29.73
C SER A 256 -13.96 -15.30 -31.09
N PHE A 257 -15.15 -15.69 -31.58
CA PHE A 257 -15.62 -15.28 -32.89
C PHE A 257 -16.18 -13.86 -32.85
N GLN A 258 -16.92 -13.53 -31.80
CA GLN A 258 -17.48 -12.18 -31.63
C GLN A 258 -16.44 -11.16 -31.14
N SER A 259 -15.24 -11.60 -30.74
CA SER A 259 -14.17 -10.72 -30.24
C SER A 259 -14.62 -9.80 -29.10
N THR A 260 -15.45 -10.34 -28.21
CA THR A 260 -16.02 -9.63 -27.07
C THR A 260 -16.02 -10.52 -25.84
N VAL A 261 -16.09 -9.89 -24.68
CA VAL A 261 -16.47 -10.54 -23.42
C VAL A 261 -17.85 -10.02 -23.02
N GLN A 262 -18.81 -10.92 -22.79
CA GLN A 262 -20.10 -10.54 -22.22
C GLN A 262 -20.03 -10.57 -20.69
N VAL A 263 -20.58 -9.54 -20.06
CA VAL A 263 -20.72 -9.43 -18.61
C VAL A 263 -22.17 -9.71 -18.23
N ILE A 264 -22.36 -10.60 -17.27
CA ILE A 264 -23.67 -11.11 -16.86
C ILE A 264 -23.81 -10.94 -15.35
N ASP A 265 -24.98 -10.49 -14.91
CA ASP A 265 -25.35 -10.50 -13.50
C ASP A 265 -25.50 -11.95 -13.02
N ALA A 266 -24.69 -12.35 -12.04
CA ALA A 266 -24.67 -13.73 -11.59
C ALA A 266 -25.95 -14.14 -10.85
N ALA A 267 -26.67 -13.18 -10.27
CA ALA A 267 -27.89 -13.44 -9.51
C ALA A 267 -29.10 -13.66 -10.42
N SER A 268 -29.33 -12.77 -11.40
CA SER A 268 -30.49 -12.85 -12.30
C SER A 268 -30.21 -13.58 -13.62
N GLY A 269 -28.94 -13.71 -14.02
CA GLY A 269 -28.56 -14.18 -15.35
C GLY A 269 -28.74 -13.13 -16.45
N ALA A 270 -29.06 -11.88 -16.10
CA ALA A 270 -29.24 -10.80 -17.06
C ALA A 270 -27.91 -10.37 -17.70
N PHE A 271 -27.94 -10.07 -18.99
CA PHE A 271 -26.83 -9.38 -19.66
C PHE A 271 -26.69 -7.96 -19.11
N LEU A 272 -25.44 -7.55 -18.86
CA LEU A 272 -25.12 -6.22 -18.34
C LEU A 272 -24.41 -5.35 -19.38
N SER A 273 -23.32 -5.84 -19.97
CA SER A 273 -22.51 -5.08 -20.92
C SER A 273 -21.57 -5.97 -21.72
N TYR A 274 -20.93 -5.38 -22.73
CA TYR A 274 -19.78 -5.95 -23.42
C TYR A 274 -18.48 -5.32 -22.91
N ILE A 275 -17.40 -6.09 -22.96
CA ILE A 275 -16.02 -5.62 -22.86
C ILE A 275 -15.29 -5.96 -24.14
N GLY A 276 -14.58 -4.98 -24.67
CA GLY A 276 -13.84 -5.07 -25.93
C GLY A 276 -14.73 -5.03 -27.17
N SER A 277 -14.05 -4.97 -28.31
CA SER A 277 -14.58 -5.02 -29.66
C SER A 277 -13.52 -5.62 -30.57
N TYR A 278 -13.89 -6.04 -31.77
CA TYR A 278 -12.91 -6.54 -32.75
C TYR A 278 -11.88 -5.46 -33.10
N GLY A 279 -10.60 -5.78 -32.93
CA GLY A 279 -9.48 -4.91 -33.32
C GLY A 279 -8.22 -5.15 -32.50
N VAL A 280 -7.20 -4.32 -32.72
CA VAL A 280 -5.85 -4.48 -32.13
C VAL A 280 -5.40 -3.29 -31.29
N ALA A 281 -6.23 -2.24 -31.17
CA ALA A 281 -5.95 -1.11 -30.31
C ALA A 281 -6.09 -1.48 -28.83
N GLY A 282 -5.66 -0.58 -27.94
CA GLY A 282 -5.79 -0.77 -26.49
C GLY A 282 -7.24 -1.01 -26.09
N GLY A 283 -7.52 -2.18 -25.51
CA GLY A 283 -8.86 -2.59 -25.10
C GLY A 283 -9.68 -3.34 -26.15
N GLU A 284 -9.17 -3.49 -27.38
CA GLU A 284 -9.79 -4.34 -28.42
C GLU A 284 -9.28 -5.78 -28.34
N LEU A 285 -10.07 -6.71 -28.89
CA LEU A 285 -9.83 -8.14 -28.83
C LEU A 285 -9.79 -8.75 -30.23
N VAL A 286 -8.94 -9.76 -30.41
CA VAL A 286 -8.94 -10.65 -31.59
C VAL A 286 -8.87 -12.08 -31.08
N ASN A 287 -9.88 -12.90 -31.40
CA ASN A 287 -9.92 -14.32 -30.98
C ASN A 287 -9.60 -14.54 -29.49
N PRO A 288 -10.30 -13.88 -28.53
CA PRO A 288 -10.04 -14.08 -27.11
C PRO A 288 -10.21 -15.56 -26.73
N GLY A 289 -9.15 -16.13 -26.15
CA GLY A 289 -9.07 -17.57 -25.84
C GLY A 289 -9.63 -17.91 -24.47
N ASP A 290 -9.27 -17.15 -23.45
CA ASP A 290 -9.67 -17.38 -22.07
C ASP A 290 -9.62 -16.09 -21.27
N LEU A 291 -10.19 -16.11 -20.07
CA LEU A 291 -10.20 -14.97 -19.19
C LEU A 291 -10.08 -15.36 -17.73
N LEU A 292 -9.55 -14.43 -16.94
CA LEU A 292 -9.29 -14.61 -15.53
C LEU A 292 -9.60 -13.30 -14.80
N TYR A 293 -10.52 -13.36 -13.84
CA TYR A 293 -10.73 -12.27 -12.89
C TYR A 293 -9.71 -12.40 -11.75
N ASP A 294 -8.85 -11.39 -11.63
CA ASP A 294 -7.82 -11.34 -10.61
C ASP A 294 -8.42 -10.93 -9.26
N ARG A 295 -8.73 -11.95 -8.47
CA ARG A 295 -9.23 -11.81 -7.09
C ARG A 295 -8.16 -11.50 -6.06
N PHE A 296 -6.88 -11.55 -6.43
CA PHE A 296 -5.75 -11.38 -5.49
C PHE A 296 -5.26 -9.93 -5.48
N ASP A 297 -5.38 -9.19 -6.59
CA ASP A 297 -5.19 -7.74 -6.61
C ASP A 297 -6.48 -6.99 -6.29
N GLN A 298 -6.77 -6.89 -5.00
CA GLN A 298 -7.94 -6.18 -4.47
C GLN A 298 -7.85 -4.65 -4.62
N LEU A 299 -6.70 -4.13 -5.06
CA LEU A 299 -6.52 -2.70 -5.34
C LEU A 299 -7.00 -2.37 -6.75
N ASN A 300 -6.84 -3.25 -7.74
CA ASN A 300 -7.07 -2.89 -9.14
C ASN A 300 -8.25 -3.61 -9.81
N ASN A 301 -8.84 -4.65 -9.21
CA ASN A 301 -9.98 -5.43 -9.75
C ASN A 301 -9.82 -5.69 -11.26
N ARG A 302 -8.91 -6.59 -11.65
CA ARG A 302 -8.54 -6.73 -13.06
C ARG A 302 -9.15 -7.95 -13.71
N LEU A 303 -9.49 -7.79 -14.98
CA LEU A 303 -9.82 -8.88 -15.87
C LEU A 303 -8.69 -9.06 -16.88
N PHE A 304 -8.06 -10.22 -16.85
CA PHE A 304 -7.09 -10.66 -17.85
C PHE A 304 -7.80 -11.43 -18.94
N VAL A 305 -7.49 -11.13 -20.20
CA VAL A 305 -8.02 -11.84 -21.37
C VAL A 305 -6.84 -12.29 -22.24
N ALA A 306 -6.74 -13.60 -22.48
CA ALA A 306 -5.79 -14.14 -23.44
C ALA A 306 -6.21 -13.70 -24.85
N ASN A 307 -5.47 -12.77 -25.44
CA ASN A 307 -5.82 -12.15 -26.71
C ASN A 307 -4.97 -12.74 -27.85
N GLY A 308 -5.63 -13.11 -28.95
CA GLY A 308 -5.00 -13.67 -30.14
C GLY A 308 -4.08 -12.70 -30.89
N THR A 309 -4.03 -11.43 -30.48
CA THR A 309 -3.02 -10.44 -30.88
C THR A 309 -1.62 -10.76 -30.36
N GLY A 310 -1.48 -11.76 -29.46
CA GLY A 310 -0.22 -12.14 -28.84
C GLY A 310 0.07 -11.36 -27.57
N ALA A 311 -0.97 -11.03 -26.81
CA ALA A 311 -0.87 -10.29 -25.56
C ALA A 311 -1.91 -10.80 -24.56
N LEU A 312 -1.71 -10.51 -23.27
CA LEU A 312 -2.81 -10.50 -22.32
C LEU A 312 -3.41 -9.11 -22.30
N SER A 313 -4.64 -8.97 -22.77
CA SER A 313 -5.38 -7.72 -22.62
C SER A 313 -5.87 -7.59 -21.18
N LEU A 314 -5.57 -6.44 -20.57
CA LEU A 314 -5.95 -6.15 -19.19
C LEU A 314 -7.03 -5.08 -19.17
N TYR A 315 -8.03 -5.31 -18.34
CA TYR A 315 -9.09 -4.34 -18.09
C TYR A 315 -9.23 -4.11 -16.60
N SER A 316 -9.40 -2.87 -16.20
CA SER A 316 -9.90 -2.56 -14.86
C SER A 316 -11.40 -2.72 -14.81
N ILE A 317 -11.91 -3.28 -13.73
CA ILE A 317 -13.33 -3.47 -13.47
C ILE A 317 -13.74 -2.60 -12.27
N ASP A 318 -14.69 -1.71 -12.54
CA ASP A 318 -15.22 -0.66 -11.67
C ASP A 318 -14.19 0.38 -11.22
N MET A 319 -14.66 1.61 -11.06
CA MET A 319 -13.87 2.66 -10.40
C MET A 319 -13.74 2.34 -8.91
N ILE A 320 -12.55 2.56 -8.35
CA ILE A 320 -12.31 2.40 -6.92
C ILE A 320 -12.11 3.78 -6.33
N THR A 321 -13.17 4.34 -5.76
CA THR A 321 -13.07 5.58 -4.99
C THR A 321 -12.19 5.35 -3.77
N GLY A 322 -11.15 6.17 -3.64
CA GLY A 322 -10.27 6.14 -2.48
C GLY A 322 -11.07 6.45 -1.22
N THR A 323 -10.84 5.69 -0.15
CA THR A 323 -11.51 5.91 1.14
C THR A 323 -10.51 5.78 2.26
N CYS A 324 -10.61 6.70 3.22
CA CYS A 324 -9.75 6.71 4.38
C CYS A 324 -9.89 5.42 5.20
N GLY A 325 -8.75 4.90 5.66
CA GLY A 325 -8.71 3.77 6.58
C GLY A 325 -8.98 4.19 8.02
N THR A 326 -8.84 3.25 8.96
CA THR A 326 -9.15 3.47 10.38
C THR A 326 -8.17 4.41 11.08
N ALA A 327 -7.02 4.74 10.47
CA ALA A 327 -6.12 5.76 11.00
C ALA A 327 -6.65 7.19 10.86
N ASN A 328 -7.64 7.41 9.98
CA ASN A 328 -8.20 8.73 9.74
C ASN A 328 -8.97 9.27 10.94
N ASN A 329 -8.79 10.57 11.24
CA ASN A 329 -9.25 11.25 12.44
C ASN A 329 -8.71 10.66 13.76
N GLY A 330 -7.72 9.76 13.70
CA GLY A 330 -7.07 9.20 14.87
C GLY A 330 -6.09 10.17 15.53
N ILE A 331 -5.78 9.93 16.80
CA ILE A 331 -4.76 10.65 17.57
C ILE A 331 -3.58 9.70 17.81
N PHE A 332 -2.39 10.06 17.33
CA PHE A 332 -1.20 9.24 17.46
C PHE A 332 0.00 10.04 17.99
N THR A 333 0.91 9.38 18.71
CA THR A 333 2.16 9.99 19.20
C THR A 333 3.31 9.88 18.18
N VAL A 334 3.13 9.04 17.14
CA VAL A 334 4.03 8.86 16.00
C VAL A 334 3.21 8.71 14.72
N ALA A 335 3.83 8.96 13.56
CA ALA A 335 3.15 8.88 12.28
C ALA A 335 2.51 7.49 12.04
N PRO A 336 1.22 7.40 11.71
CA PRO A 336 0.61 6.12 11.39
C PRO A 336 1.19 5.56 10.08
N THR A 337 1.58 4.28 10.07
CA THR A 337 2.14 3.59 8.89
C THR A 337 1.22 2.52 8.31
N THR A 338 0.18 2.13 9.05
CA THR A 338 -0.78 1.09 8.68
C THR A 338 -2.20 1.63 8.74
N ASN A 339 -3.14 0.98 8.05
CA ASN A 339 -4.57 1.35 8.03
C ASN A 339 -4.84 2.80 7.57
N LEU A 340 -3.97 3.34 6.70
CA LEU A 340 -4.10 4.69 6.15
C LEU A 340 -5.25 4.79 5.13
N CYS A 341 -5.36 3.81 4.24
CA CYS A 341 -6.42 3.71 3.24
C CYS A 341 -7.16 2.39 3.37
N ARG A 342 -8.50 2.44 3.30
CA ARG A 342 -9.35 1.26 3.20
C ARG A 342 -9.51 0.82 1.75
N ASN A 343 -9.71 1.78 0.85
CA ASN A 343 -9.67 1.59 -0.60
C ASN A 343 -8.74 2.64 -1.22
N GLY A 344 -8.12 2.29 -2.35
CA GLY A 344 -7.17 3.15 -3.05
C GLY A 344 -5.75 3.01 -2.52
N SER A 345 -4.84 3.76 -3.12
CA SER A 345 -3.41 3.75 -2.77
C SER A 345 -3.04 4.95 -1.91
N VAL A 346 -2.17 4.75 -0.92
CA VAL A 346 -1.65 5.84 -0.09
C VAL A 346 -0.74 6.73 -0.96
N ALA A 347 -1.01 8.03 -0.98
CA ALA A 347 -0.20 9.03 -1.67
C ALA A 347 -0.14 10.33 -0.86
N ASN A 348 0.86 11.17 -1.15
CA ASN A 348 1.01 12.51 -0.56
C ASN A 348 1.02 12.53 0.98
N PHE A 349 1.59 11.50 1.63
CA PHE A 349 1.73 11.47 3.08
C PHE A 349 2.70 12.56 3.53
N SER A 350 2.26 13.43 4.44
CA SER A 350 3.04 14.59 4.91
C SER A 350 2.65 15.01 6.33
N GLY A 351 3.48 15.86 6.94
CA GLY A 351 3.27 16.42 8.27
C GLY A 351 4.04 15.68 9.38
N SER A 352 4.10 16.31 10.56
CA SER A 352 4.78 15.82 11.76
C SER A 352 3.87 15.86 13.00
N GLY A 353 2.55 15.75 12.79
CA GLY A 353 1.53 15.91 13.83
C GLY A 353 0.96 17.34 13.83
N PRO A 354 -0.06 17.64 13.01
CA PRO A 354 -0.92 16.71 12.29
C PRO A 354 -0.27 16.09 11.06
N TRP A 355 -0.72 14.89 10.72
CA TRP A 355 -0.40 14.19 9.47
C TRP A 355 -1.57 14.32 8.50
N SER A 356 -1.25 14.39 7.21
CA SER A 356 -2.22 14.34 6.13
C SER A 356 -1.74 13.40 5.03
N TRP A 357 -2.68 12.72 4.39
CA TRP A 357 -2.42 11.88 3.23
C TRP A 357 -3.65 11.84 2.33
N SER A 358 -3.46 11.36 1.11
CA SER A 358 -4.54 11.05 0.19
C SER A 358 -4.64 9.55 0.00
N CYS A 359 -5.87 9.04 -0.03
CA CYS A 359 -6.18 7.74 -0.58
C CYS A 359 -6.57 7.96 -2.03
N ALA A 360 -5.60 7.76 -2.93
CA ALA A 360 -5.79 7.93 -4.36
C ALA A 360 -6.76 6.86 -4.88
N GLY A 361 -7.85 7.30 -5.51
CA GLY A 361 -8.75 6.40 -6.20
C GLY A 361 -8.04 5.72 -7.37
N LEU A 362 -8.49 4.51 -7.71
CA LEU A 362 -7.94 3.70 -8.79
C LEU A 362 -9.00 3.58 -9.90
N ASN A 363 -8.57 3.33 -11.14
CA ASN A 363 -9.44 3.16 -12.30
C ASN A 363 -10.39 4.36 -12.55
N GLY A 364 -9.88 5.59 -12.38
CA GLY A 364 -10.69 6.82 -12.49
C GLY A 364 -11.50 7.16 -11.24
N GLY A 365 -11.33 6.41 -10.15
CA GLY A 365 -11.91 6.70 -8.84
C GLY A 365 -11.46 8.05 -8.27
N ALA A 366 -12.37 8.75 -7.60
CA ALA A 366 -12.02 9.98 -6.88
C ALA A 366 -11.07 9.67 -5.71
N SER A 367 -10.20 10.63 -5.38
CA SER A 367 -9.30 10.53 -4.22
C SER A 367 -9.97 11.06 -2.96
N ALA A 368 -9.72 10.43 -1.82
CA ALA A 368 -10.11 10.96 -0.50
C ALA A 368 -8.91 11.60 0.20
N THR A 369 -9.15 12.73 0.87
CA THR A 369 -8.17 13.38 1.73
C THR A 369 -8.41 12.93 3.17
N CYS A 370 -7.34 12.50 3.83
CA CYS A 370 -7.36 11.91 5.15
C CYS A 370 -6.34 12.61 6.04
N SER A 371 -6.61 12.63 7.34
CA SER A 371 -5.71 13.24 8.32
C SER A 371 -5.73 12.51 9.65
N ALA A 372 -4.68 12.73 10.43
CA ALA A 372 -4.59 12.28 11.82
C ALA A 372 -3.90 13.38 12.62
N SER A 373 -4.25 13.51 13.89
CA SER A 373 -3.65 14.51 14.77
C SER A 373 -2.64 13.88 15.71
N SER A 374 -1.75 14.71 16.23
CA SER A 374 -0.88 14.37 17.36
C SER A 374 -1.31 15.14 18.60
N PRO A 375 -1.15 14.58 19.81
CA PRO A 375 -1.28 15.38 21.02
C PRO A 375 -0.21 16.50 21.04
N MET A 376 -0.52 17.59 21.74
CA MET A 376 0.40 18.71 21.92
C MET A 376 1.05 18.62 23.30
N TYR A 377 2.35 18.85 23.36
CA TYR A 377 3.13 18.93 24.59
C TYR A 377 3.73 20.32 24.76
N LEU A 378 3.67 20.83 26.00
CA LEU A 378 4.24 22.12 26.35
C LEU A 378 5.77 22.02 26.48
N ALA A 379 6.49 22.87 25.75
CA ALA A 379 7.91 23.12 25.98
C ALA A 379 8.07 24.46 26.69
N THR A 380 8.77 24.45 27.82
CA THR A 380 9.08 25.65 28.61
C THR A 380 10.57 25.90 28.57
N VAL A 381 10.98 27.14 28.31
CA VAL A 381 12.37 27.58 28.41
C VAL A 381 12.47 28.66 29.46
N ASN A 382 13.42 28.50 30.37
CA ASN A 382 13.75 29.48 31.40
C ASN A 382 15.11 30.11 31.11
N ILE A 383 15.20 31.43 31.16
CA ILE A 383 16.48 32.15 31.11
C ILE A 383 16.91 32.51 32.53
N VAL A 384 18.10 32.06 32.91
CA VAL A 384 18.75 32.41 34.18
C VAL A 384 19.90 33.37 33.90
N SER A 385 19.86 34.51 34.58
CA SER A 385 20.96 35.48 34.59
C SER A 385 21.94 35.13 35.71
N SER A 386 23.20 34.92 35.35
CA SER A 386 24.31 34.81 36.31
C SER A 386 25.08 36.14 36.32
N ASN A 387 25.12 36.79 37.49
CA ASN A 387 25.79 38.07 37.72
C ASN A 387 25.37 39.19 36.73
N GLY A 388 24.12 39.20 36.28
CA GLY A 388 23.61 40.21 35.34
C GLY A 388 23.85 39.89 33.86
N GLY A 389 24.34 38.69 33.53
CA GLY A 389 24.42 38.21 32.15
C GLY A 389 23.05 38.04 31.52
N GLY A 390 22.91 38.44 30.25
CA GLY A 390 21.65 38.41 29.51
C GLY A 390 21.78 37.67 28.18
N GLY A 391 20.65 37.19 27.69
CA GLY A 391 20.58 36.55 26.39
C GLY A 391 19.16 36.24 25.99
N SER A 392 19.03 35.58 24.85
CA SER A 392 17.76 35.13 24.29
C SER A 392 17.83 33.67 23.88
N VAL A 393 16.67 33.03 23.81
CA VAL A 393 16.51 31.68 23.27
C VAL A 393 15.40 31.68 22.24
N THR A 394 15.68 31.14 21.06
CA THR A 394 14.69 30.88 20.02
C THR A 394 14.62 29.39 19.69
N SER A 395 13.58 28.96 18.98
CA SER A 395 13.45 27.58 18.52
C SER A 395 13.23 27.40 17.02
N ASN A 396 13.60 26.22 16.51
CA ASN A 396 13.19 25.68 15.22
C ASN A 396 12.63 24.25 15.40
N PRO A 397 11.35 23.97 15.07
CA PRO A 397 10.35 24.91 14.56
C PRO A 397 10.06 26.06 15.52
N GLY A 398 9.63 27.20 14.98
CA GLY A 398 9.35 28.42 15.74
C GLY A 398 8.26 28.23 16.79
N GLY A 399 8.35 28.98 17.89
CA GLY A 399 7.37 28.97 18.97
C GLY A 399 7.94 29.46 20.29
N ILE A 400 9.21 29.14 20.56
CA ILE A 400 9.98 29.73 21.67
C ILE A 400 10.69 30.98 21.16
N ASN A 401 10.51 32.10 21.86
CA ASN A 401 11.26 33.34 21.68
C ASN A 401 11.38 34.07 23.03
N CYS A 402 12.26 33.56 23.88
CA CYS A 402 12.51 34.15 25.19
C CYS A 402 13.53 35.28 25.03
N LEU A 403 13.15 36.54 25.28
CA LEU A 403 14.05 37.71 25.28
C LEU A 403 14.60 38.04 26.69
N GLY A 404 14.22 37.22 27.68
CA GLY A 404 14.51 37.33 29.11
C GLY A 404 13.44 36.56 29.88
N GLY A 405 13.75 36.04 31.06
CA GLY A 405 12.81 35.25 31.87
C GLY A 405 12.35 33.94 31.22
N ALA A 406 11.12 33.50 31.52
CA ALA A 406 10.56 32.25 31.02
C ALA A 406 9.57 32.47 29.88
N CYS A 407 9.58 31.58 28.88
CA CYS A 407 8.57 31.51 27.83
C CYS A 407 8.23 30.05 27.50
N SER A 408 7.04 29.82 26.92
CA SER A 408 6.58 28.46 26.59
C SER A 408 5.73 28.42 25.33
N ALA A 409 5.74 27.28 24.65
CA ALA A 409 4.91 27.03 23.49
C ALA A 409 4.55 25.54 23.38
N ASN A 410 3.43 25.25 22.72
CA ASN A 410 2.96 23.89 22.49
C ASN A 410 3.56 23.35 21.18
N PHE A 411 4.09 22.14 21.24
CA PHE A 411 4.64 21.43 20.09
C PHE A 411 4.01 20.04 19.96
N ALA A 412 3.86 19.57 18.74
CA ALA A 412 3.32 18.26 18.42
C ALA A 412 4.16 17.13 19.04
N ALA A 413 3.50 16.09 19.51
CA ALA A 413 4.17 14.87 19.97
C ALA A 413 5.05 14.28 18.86
N GLY A 414 6.27 13.89 19.22
CA GLY A 414 7.27 13.37 18.28
C GLY A 414 8.06 14.45 17.51
N SER A 415 7.72 15.73 17.65
CA SER A 415 8.53 16.82 17.07
C SER A 415 9.92 16.88 17.68
N SER A 416 10.90 17.26 16.85
CA SER A 416 12.27 17.56 17.27
C SER A 416 12.44 19.07 17.30
N LEU A 417 12.63 19.62 18.49
CA LEU A 417 12.74 21.05 18.75
C LEU A 417 14.21 21.43 18.94
N THR A 418 14.76 22.27 18.07
CA THR A 418 16.10 22.82 18.23
C THR A 418 16.02 24.16 18.94
N LEU A 419 16.60 24.29 20.13
CA LEU A 419 16.72 25.53 20.90
C LEU A 419 18.09 26.16 20.67
N MET A 420 18.10 27.43 20.29
CA MET A 420 19.31 28.20 19.98
C MET A 420 19.44 29.35 20.99
N ALA A 421 20.53 29.38 21.74
CA ALA A 421 20.83 30.43 22.70
C ALA A 421 21.73 31.50 22.07
N ARG A 422 21.42 32.77 22.29
CA ARG A 422 22.24 33.91 21.86
C ARG A 422 22.50 34.83 23.04
N ALA A 423 23.75 34.96 23.44
CA ALA A 423 24.14 35.90 24.49
C ALA A 423 24.05 37.35 23.98
N ASN A 424 23.61 38.26 24.85
CA ASN A 424 23.62 39.69 24.56
C ASN A 424 25.07 40.22 24.55
N THR A 425 25.28 41.40 23.99
CA THR A 425 26.57 42.10 24.06
C THR A 425 27.03 42.22 25.51
N GLY A 426 28.26 41.81 25.81
CA GLY A 426 28.81 41.80 27.18
C GLY A 426 28.40 40.59 28.02
N SER A 427 27.80 39.56 27.42
CA SER A 427 27.45 38.30 28.10
C SER A 427 28.02 37.07 27.36
N THR A 428 28.13 35.96 28.07
CA THR A 428 28.46 34.63 27.55
C THR A 428 27.31 33.67 27.80
N PHE A 429 27.16 32.67 26.94
CA PHE A 429 26.26 31.56 27.19
C PHE A 429 26.99 30.49 28.00
N ALA A 430 26.60 30.31 29.27
CA ALA A 430 27.27 29.40 30.20
C ALA A 430 26.83 27.94 30.00
N GLY A 431 25.67 27.73 29.36
CA GLY A 431 25.20 26.41 28.95
C GLY A 431 23.75 26.12 29.35
N TRP A 432 23.34 24.90 29.00
CA TRP A 432 21.99 24.39 29.21
C TRP A 432 21.85 23.50 30.45
N SER A 433 20.66 23.46 31.03
CA SER A 433 20.24 22.44 32.00
C SER A 433 18.79 21.96 31.75
N GLY A 434 18.29 21.03 32.58
CA GLY A 434 16.99 20.39 32.39
C GLY A 434 16.99 19.42 31.19
N ALA A 435 15.98 19.48 30.33
CA ALA A 435 15.87 18.65 29.13
C ALA A 435 17.03 18.83 28.13
N CYS A 436 17.84 19.88 28.31
CA CYS A 436 18.98 20.23 27.47
C CYS A 436 20.35 20.02 28.11
N ALA A 437 20.43 19.36 29.28
CA ALA A 437 21.68 19.26 30.04
C ALA A 437 22.86 18.65 29.25
N SER A 438 22.60 17.79 28.26
CA SER A 438 23.63 17.17 27.42
C SER A 438 24.16 18.06 26.28
N ALA A 439 23.54 19.21 26.01
CA ALA A 439 23.92 20.08 24.88
C ALA A 439 25.13 20.98 25.16
N GLY A 440 25.57 21.09 26.42
CA GLY A 440 26.67 21.98 26.82
C GLY A 440 26.36 23.44 26.42
N THR A 441 27.23 24.03 25.59
CA THR A 441 27.07 25.38 25.04
C THR A 441 26.59 25.41 23.58
N GLY A 442 26.35 24.24 22.97
CA GLY A 442 25.81 24.15 21.61
C GLY A 442 24.29 24.31 21.55
N ASP A 443 23.72 24.18 20.34
CA ASP A 443 22.27 24.12 20.18
C ASP A 443 21.71 22.87 20.85
N CYS A 444 20.55 23.01 21.52
CA CYS A 444 19.91 21.89 22.19
C CYS A 444 18.80 21.29 21.33
N ILE A 445 18.83 19.98 21.11
CA ILE A 445 17.75 19.25 20.42
C ILE A 445 16.88 18.53 21.46
N VAL A 446 15.61 18.87 21.54
CA VAL A 446 14.62 18.29 22.46
C VAL A 446 13.58 17.49 21.67
N SER A 447 13.44 16.20 22.00
CA SER A 447 12.34 15.38 21.47
C SER A 447 11.08 15.52 22.33
N MET A 448 9.99 15.98 21.72
CA MET A 448 8.72 16.24 22.40
C MET A 448 7.89 14.96 22.57
N THR A 449 8.31 14.11 23.51
CA THR A 449 7.58 12.87 23.90
C THR A 449 6.64 13.07 25.09
N ALA A 450 6.76 14.21 25.78
CA ALA A 450 5.97 14.67 26.91
C ALA A 450 6.21 16.18 27.05
N ALA A 451 5.59 16.83 28.05
CA ALA A 451 5.97 18.20 28.40
C ALA A 451 7.45 18.23 28.84
N ARG A 452 8.19 19.25 28.40
CA ARG A 452 9.64 19.40 28.63
C ARG A 452 9.96 20.79 29.16
N SER A 453 11.00 20.89 29.99
CA SER A 453 11.53 22.16 30.49
C SER A 453 13.04 22.20 30.32
N ALA A 454 13.56 23.29 29.77
CA ALA A 454 14.99 23.55 29.61
C ALA A 454 15.34 24.91 30.22
N THR A 455 16.58 25.04 30.70
CA THR A 455 17.07 26.31 31.25
C THR A 455 18.36 26.72 30.55
N ALA A 456 18.40 27.96 30.05
CA ALA A 456 19.56 28.60 29.47
C ALA A 456 20.19 29.55 30.49
N THR A 457 21.47 29.38 30.80
CA THR A 457 22.17 30.27 31.72
C THR A 457 23.12 31.20 30.96
N PHE A 458 23.00 32.50 31.21
CA PHE A 458 23.89 33.51 30.63
C PHE A 458 24.72 34.17 31.72
N GLY A 459 26.04 34.18 31.55
CA GLY A 459 26.99 34.82 32.45
C GLY A 459 27.41 36.19 31.92
N LEU A 460 27.57 37.16 32.82
CA LEU A 460 28.17 38.45 32.47
C LEU A 460 29.64 38.26 32.05
N ILE A 461 30.10 38.95 31.01
CA ILE A 461 31.54 39.13 30.74
C ILE A 461 32.02 40.26 31.66
N PRO A 462 32.84 39.97 32.68
CA PRO A 462 33.28 40.99 33.62
C PRO A 462 34.16 42.01 32.90
N LYS A 463 33.92 43.30 33.14
CA LYS A 463 34.78 44.41 32.71
C LYS A 463 35.34 45.19 33.90
N ALA A 464 34.58 45.22 34.99
CA ALA A 464 35.03 45.70 36.29
C ALA A 464 34.72 44.65 37.38
N ARG A 465 35.33 44.76 38.55
CA ARG A 465 34.95 43.99 39.74
C ARG A 465 35.14 44.77 41.04
N VAL A 466 34.33 44.45 42.03
CA VAL A 466 34.46 44.95 43.42
C VAL A 466 34.59 43.74 44.34
N SER A 467 35.73 43.63 45.04
CA SER A 467 36.00 42.51 45.96
C SER A 467 35.73 41.12 45.35
N GLY A 468 36.06 40.94 44.08
CA GLY A 468 35.83 39.69 43.32
C GLY A 468 34.46 39.57 42.64
N THR A 469 33.48 40.40 43.01
CA THR A 469 32.16 40.42 42.36
C THR A 469 32.24 41.11 41.00
N PRO A 470 31.86 40.45 39.89
CA PRO A 470 32.02 41.00 38.55
C PRO A 470 30.89 41.98 38.16
N PHE A 471 31.24 42.99 37.37
CA PHE A 471 30.34 44.00 36.84
C PHE A 471 30.66 44.33 35.37
N GLY A 472 29.64 44.70 34.61
CA GLY A 472 29.76 45.02 33.19
C GLY A 472 30.18 46.46 32.92
N THR A 473 30.03 47.35 33.90
CA THR A 473 30.37 48.79 33.79
C THR A 473 30.97 49.29 35.10
N ILE A 474 31.68 50.42 35.07
CA ILE A 474 32.21 51.05 36.29
C ILE A 474 31.04 51.64 37.10
N ALA A 475 30.00 52.18 36.45
CA ALA A 475 28.81 52.68 37.14
C ALA A 475 28.08 51.60 37.93
N SER A 476 27.91 50.39 37.37
CA SER A 476 27.26 49.27 38.08
C SER A 476 28.13 48.73 39.22
N ALA A 477 29.46 48.71 39.05
CA ALA A 477 30.39 48.41 40.13
C ALA A 477 30.31 49.44 41.26
N TYR A 478 30.27 50.73 40.93
CA TYR A 478 30.15 51.81 41.91
C TYR A 478 28.84 51.74 42.70
N ALA A 479 27.72 51.50 42.03
CA ALA A 479 26.42 51.40 42.67
C ALA A 479 26.35 50.28 43.72
N ALA A 480 27.19 49.25 43.61
CA ALA A 480 27.26 48.14 44.55
C ALA A 480 28.15 48.41 45.78
N ILE A 481 28.89 49.54 45.81
CA ILE A 481 29.76 49.90 46.94
C ILE A 481 28.92 50.55 48.05
N ASN A 482 29.05 50.01 49.25
CA ASN A 482 28.51 50.61 50.48
C ASN A 482 29.68 51.19 51.31
N ASN A 483 29.64 52.50 51.58
CA ASN A 483 30.63 53.29 52.34
C ASN A 483 32.01 53.41 51.69
N SER A 484 32.72 52.31 51.43
CA SER A 484 34.04 52.34 50.81
C SER A 484 34.35 51.08 50.01
N GLY A 485 35.04 51.21 48.87
CA GLY A 485 35.37 50.05 48.04
C GLY A 485 36.43 50.32 46.99
N ILE A 486 36.99 49.24 46.44
CA ILE A 486 37.94 49.27 45.34
C ILE A 486 37.25 48.71 44.10
N ILE A 487 37.21 49.49 43.03
CA ILE A 487 36.81 49.04 41.70
C ILE A 487 38.08 48.71 40.94
N GLU A 488 38.24 47.45 40.53
CA GLU A 488 39.26 47.05 39.57
C GLU A 488 38.62 47.04 38.18
N ALA A 489 39.19 47.76 37.21
CA ALA A 489 38.65 47.90 35.87
C ALA A 489 39.69 47.49 34.81
N GLN A 490 39.22 46.81 33.75
CA GLN A 490 40.11 46.35 32.67
C GLN A 490 40.70 47.50 31.85
N ALA A 491 41.84 47.25 31.21
CA ALA A 491 42.52 48.13 30.25
C ALA A 491 41.75 48.20 28.91
N ILE A 492 40.54 48.75 28.97
CA ILE A 492 39.63 48.96 27.83
C ILE A 492 38.99 50.35 27.93
N THR A 493 38.30 50.75 26.87
CA THR A 493 37.44 51.93 26.89
C THR A 493 36.04 51.58 27.39
N PHE A 494 35.64 52.25 28.47
CA PHE A 494 34.28 52.28 28.98
C PHE A 494 33.58 53.50 28.40
N ILE A 495 32.53 53.28 27.62
CA ILE A 495 31.68 54.34 27.09
C ILE A 495 30.54 54.52 28.09
N GLU A 496 30.74 55.41 29.08
CA GLU A 496 29.75 55.68 30.12
C GLU A 496 29.95 57.07 30.76
N ASN A 497 28.86 57.63 31.29
CA ASN A 497 28.92 58.79 32.17
C ASN A 497 28.85 58.31 33.61
N LEU A 498 29.90 58.58 34.38
CA LEU A 498 30.03 58.13 35.75
C LEU A 498 29.73 59.26 36.72
N ILE A 499 28.68 59.08 37.53
CA ILE A 499 28.28 60.04 38.57
C ILE A 499 28.48 59.39 39.93
N LEU A 500 29.43 59.91 40.70
CA LEU A 500 29.74 59.44 42.05
C LEU A 500 29.03 60.33 43.08
N ASN A 501 27.83 59.96 43.47
CA ASN A 501 26.95 60.79 44.31
C ASN A 501 26.31 60.06 45.51
N ASN A 502 26.73 58.82 45.81
CA ASN A 502 26.19 58.06 46.94
C ASN A 502 26.97 58.26 48.26
N GLY A 503 27.94 59.18 48.30
CA GLY A 503 28.75 59.47 49.49
C GLY A 503 29.88 58.48 49.77
N SER A 504 30.02 57.40 48.99
CA SER A 504 31.06 56.38 49.22
C SER A 504 32.47 56.87 48.86
N ALA A 505 33.47 56.38 49.61
CA ALA A 505 34.89 56.56 49.32
C ALA A 505 35.39 55.44 48.37
N VAL A 506 35.74 55.77 47.14
CA VAL A 506 36.03 54.78 46.10
C VAL A 506 37.44 54.92 45.56
N THR A 507 38.16 53.81 45.48
CA THR A 507 39.42 53.72 44.75
C THR A 507 39.18 53.00 43.43
N MET A 508 39.40 53.68 42.30
CA MET A 508 39.35 53.09 40.97
C MET A 508 40.76 52.72 40.52
N LYS A 509 41.00 51.43 40.40
CA LYS A 509 42.23 50.85 39.87
C LYS A 509 41.97 50.36 38.46
N GLY A 510 42.41 51.13 37.49
CA GLY A 510 42.30 50.79 36.07
C GLY A 510 43.47 49.93 35.58
N GLY A 511 43.36 49.54 34.32
CA GLY A 511 44.46 48.95 33.57
C GLY A 511 44.61 47.44 33.66
N TYR A 512 43.64 46.70 34.19
CA TYR A 512 43.76 45.25 34.35
C TYR A 512 43.60 44.46 33.04
N ASP A 513 44.26 43.31 32.94
CA ASP A 513 43.99 42.33 31.88
C ASP A 513 42.59 41.69 32.04
N PRO A 514 42.05 40.97 31.03
CA PRO A 514 40.71 40.38 31.11
C PRO A 514 40.47 39.44 32.30
N ALA A 515 41.54 38.86 32.86
CA ALA A 515 41.49 37.98 34.03
C ALA A 515 41.67 38.71 35.37
N PHE A 516 41.97 40.02 35.36
CA PHE A 516 42.31 40.83 36.53
C PHE A 516 43.47 40.27 37.38
N ASN A 517 44.46 39.69 36.71
CA ASN A 517 45.68 39.15 37.31
C ASN A 517 46.84 40.15 37.27
N ALA A 518 46.90 41.00 36.24
CA ALA A 518 47.99 41.94 36.04
C ALA A 518 47.49 43.26 35.43
N ARG A 519 48.31 44.31 35.52
CA ARG A 519 48.04 45.58 34.84
C ARG A 519 48.79 45.66 33.52
N THR A 520 48.07 45.94 32.44
CA THR A 520 48.56 45.94 31.05
C THR A 520 48.39 47.29 30.35
N GLY A 521 47.82 48.30 31.00
CA GLY A 521 47.63 49.63 30.41
C GLY A 521 46.83 50.57 31.30
N TYR A 522 46.04 51.45 30.67
CA TYR A 522 45.11 52.36 31.33
C TYR A 522 43.67 51.93 31.03
N THR A 523 42.77 52.13 31.99
CA THR A 523 41.33 52.13 31.71
C THR A 523 40.95 53.51 31.18
N VAL A 524 40.21 53.56 30.06
CA VAL A 524 39.73 54.82 29.50
C VAL A 524 38.23 54.93 29.81
N ILE A 525 37.78 56.06 30.33
CA ILE A 525 36.36 56.43 30.38
C ILE A 525 36.15 57.47 29.28
N ASP A 526 35.41 57.07 28.25
CA ASP A 526 34.98 57.93 27.14
C ASP A 526 33.58 58.47 27.49
N GLY A 527 33.58 59.67 28.09
CA GLY A 527 32.41 60.23 28.76
C GLY A 527 32.78 61.12 29.95
N THR A 528 31.79 61.48 30.76
CA THR A 528 32.00 62.38 31.91
C THR A 528 32.20 61.63 33.21
N LEU A 529 33.13 62.10 34.04
CA LEU A 529 33.32 61.65 35.42
C LEU A 529 32.97 62.80 36.37
N THR A 530 31.88 62.67 37.10
CA THR A 530 31.41 63.67 38.07
C THR A 530 31.52 63.13 39.49
N VAL A 531 32.26 63.82 40.36
CA VAL A 531 32.32 63.51 41.80
C VAL A 531 31.40 64.48 42.54
N GLY A 532 30.18 64.03 42.85
CA GLY A 532 29.16 64.83 43.53
C GLY A 532 29.25 64.76 45.06
N SER A 533 29.50 63.57 45.62
CA SER A 533 29.66 63.37 47.07
C SER A 533 30.54 62.14 47.35
N GLY A 534 31.25 62.15 48.49
CA GLY A 534 32.23 61.11 48.84
C GLY A 534 33.66 61.47 48.43
N SER A 535 34.48 60.48 48.12
CA SER A 535 35.86 60.69 47.67
C SER A 535 36.26 59.70 46.58
N LEU A 536 37.13 60.14 45.67
CA LEU A 536 37.63 59.33 44.58
C LEU A 536 39.17 59.33 44.58
N VAL A 537 39.75 58.14 44.58
CA VAL A 537 41.18 57.92 44.29
C VAL A 537 41.27 57.16 42.97
N VAL A 538 42.04 57.68 42.02
CA VAL A 538 42.23 57.05 40.70
C VAL A 538 43.67 56.57 40.53
N ASP A 539 43.81 55.44 39.85
CA ASP A 539 45.10 54.82 39.54
C ASP A 539 44.98 54.11 38.18
N GLN A 540 45.84 54.46 37.22
CA GLN A 540 45.82 53.96 35.83
C GLN A 540 44.48 54.20 35.09
N LEU A 541 43.93 55.41 35.23
CA LEU A 541 42.68 55.84 34.60
C LEU A 541 42.91 57.04 33.67
N VAL A 542 42.26 57.05 32.51
CA VAL A 542 42.22 58.17 31.55
C VAL A 542 40.75 58.56 31.35
N ILE A 543 40.46 59.86 31.40
CA ILE A 543 39.15 60.41 31.03
C ILE A 543 39.33 61.12 29.69
N GLN A 544 38.48 60.80 28.71
CA GLN A 544 38.52 61.35 27.36
C GLN A 544 37.21 62.03 27.00
#